data_AF-A0A5Q4DPM8-F1
#
_entry.id   AF-A0A5Q4DPM8-F1
#
_cell.length_a   1.000
_cell.length_b   1.000
_cell.length_c   1.000
_cell.angle_alpha   90.00
_cell.angle_beta   90.00
_cell.angle_gamma   90.00
#
_symmetry.space_group_name_H-M   'P 1'
#
loop_
_entity.id
_entity.type
_entity.pdbx_description
1 polymer ?
#
loop_
_entity_poly.entity_id
_entity_poly.type
_entity_poly.pdbx_seq_one_letter_code
_entity_poly.pdbx_strand_id
1 'polypeptide(L)'
;MIWHRRQAGTLDVPRLDAQLRSRSAKQDWRGAVVYLEALYARAPAAETALQLAQMLRRCRAEDDAQLHLQDALSRWPQNLALHQCMAESATATGNFSLGFRAWERVIATQPSPGRYPILRALACLRLSGQDEAATHFITRHAAALGQHMPRIGLCMLRKGRRGLPAVPPGLYLVSGNNGTGKTTLGHFLQALGHQIIDADRVIASFCAADQFSDLRYDLARKFPDAQITWGWPAARADQQFNAVDITRDVVFVIGGFGATVAPYVHRFRHVLHLTVPDHVIAERLKQRNSPSHAPGSKGFAAALRRNSREADPGYPARIIPANRPVAMVCAASLAAIGAPIDGHASQKSN
;
A
#
# COMPACT_ATOMS: atom_id res chain seq x y z
N MET A 1 -23.23 -16.81 10.49
CA MET A 1 -22.22 -16.45 11.51
C MET A 1 -22.45 -17.16 12.85
N ILE A 2 -23.69 -17.20 13.36
CA ILE A 2 -24.05 -17.84 14.66
C ILE A 2 -23.68 -19.34 14.71
N TRP A 3 -23.85 -20.08 13.61
CA TRP A 3 -23.57 -21.52 13.55
C TRP A 3 -22.08 -21.86 13.77
N HIS A 4 -21.16 -21.13 13.14
CA HIS A 4 -19.73 -21.34 13.30
C HIS A 4 -19.22 -20.97 14.70
N ARG A 5 -19.75 -19.90 15.32
CA ARG A 5 -19.38 -19.50 16.68
C ARG A 5 -19.74 -20.58 17.71
N ARG A 6 -20.91 -21.20 17.57
CA ARG A 6 -21.34 -22.32 18.44
C ARG A 6 -20.42 -23.53 18.30
N GLN A 7 -20.02 -23.90 17.08
CA GLN A 7 -19.11 -25.02 16.88
C GLN A 7 -17.70 -24.75 17.43
N ALA A 8 -17.16 -23.54 17.20
CA ALA A 8 -15.84 -23.17 17.70
C ALA A 8 -15.76 -23.23 19.24
N GLY A 9 -16.81 -22.82 19.95
CA GLY A 9 -16.87 -22.88 21.41
C GLY A 9 -16.71 -24.28 22.00
N THR A 10 -17.02 -25.34 21.23
CA THR A 10 -16.95 -26.74 21.68
C THR A 10 -15.64 -27.47 21.36
N LEU A 11 -14.75 -26.88 20.54
CA LEU A 11 -13.53 -27.52 20.07
C LEU A 11 -12.33 -27.16 20.95
N ASP A 12 -11.50 -28.13 21.32
CA ASP A 12 -10.21 -27.90 21.99
C ASP A 12 -9.22 -27.08 21.13
N VAL A 13 -8.13 -26.60 21.75
CA VAL A 13 -7.13 -25.76 21.10
C VAL A 13 -6.50 -26.44 19.87
N PRO A 14 -6.04 -27.71 19.92
CA PRO A 14 -5.51 -28.39 18.74
C PRO A 14 -6.51 -28.49 17.58
N ARG A 15 -7.79 -28.74 17.86
CA ARG A 15 -8.85 -28.75 16.83
C ARG A 15 -9.12 -27.36 16.27
N LEU A 16 -9.07 -26.32 17.10
CA LEU A 16 -9.16 -24.93 16.64
C LEU A 16 -8.01 -24.57 15.70
N ASP A 17 -6.77 -24.98 16.01
CA ASP A 17 -5.60 -24.74 15.16
C ASP A 17 -5.67 -25.48 13.82
N ALA A 18 -6.17 -26.72 13.83
CA ALA A 18 -6.38 -27.49 12.60
C ALA A 18 -7.46 -26.85 11.72
N GLN A 19 -8.56 -26.39 12.32
CA GLN A 19 -9.61 -25.65 11.62
C GLN A 19 -9.10 -24.31 11.09
N LEU A 20 -8.34 -23.55 11.87
CA LEU A 20 -7.72 -22.31 11.41
C LEU A 20 -6.82 -22.56 10.21
N ARG A 21 -5.94 -23.57 10.26
CA ARG A 21 -5.09 -23.95 9.12
C ARG A 21 -5.92 -24.33 7.90
N SER A 22 -6.96 -25.14 8.06
CA SER A 22 -7.85 -25.53 6.97
C SER A 22 -8.59 -24.33 6.37
N ARG A 23 -9.10 -23.44 7.22
CA ARG A 23 -9.86 -22.25 6.82
C ARG A 23 -8.97 -21.21 6.17
N SER A 24 -7.78 -20.96 6.70
CA SER A 24 -6.78 -20.09 6.08
C SER A 24 -6.28 -20.65 4.75
N ALA A 25 -6.14 -21.97 4.62
CA ALA A 25 -5.78 -22.62 3.35
C ALA A 25 -6.91 -22.49 2.31
N LYS A 26 -8.16 -22.62 2.76
CA LYS A 26 -9.38 -22.33 1.97
C LYS A 26 -9.72 -20.85 1.94
N GLN A 27 -8.85 -20.03 2.54
CA GLN A 27 -8.96 -18.58 2.69
C GLN A 27 -10.37 -18.09 3.15
N ASP A 28 -11.11 -18.90 3.89
CA ASP A 28 -12.35 -18.53 4.56
C ASP A 28 -12.06 -17.60 5.76
N TRP A 29 -11.83 -16.32 5.48
CA TRP A 29 -11.42 -15.33 6.48
C TRP A 29 -12.48 -15.11 7.55
N ARG A 30 -13.77 -15.12 7.19
CA ARG A 30 -14.86 -14.97 8.15
C ARG A 30 -14.94 -16.16 9.08
N GLY A 31 -14.76 -17.37 8.55
CA GLY A 31 -14.59 -18.57 9.36
C GLY A 31 -13.35 -18.46 10.25
N ALA A 32 -12.20 -18.09 9.69
CA ALA A 32 -10.95 -17.93 10.41
C ALA A 32 -11.08 -16.91 11.57
N VAL A 33 -11.76 -15.78 11.37
CA VAL A 33 -12.08 -14.81 12.44
C VAL A 33 -12.83 -15.51 13.58
N VAL A 34 -13.88 -16.28 13.30
CA VAL A 34 -14.64 -16.99 14.33
C VAL A 34 -13.77 -17.97 15.12
N TYR A 35 -12.88 -18.71 14.46
CA TYR A 35 -11.97 -19.64 15.14
C TYR A 35 -10.89 -18.90 15.93
N LEU A 36 -10.37 -17.79 15.41
CA LEU A 36 -9.39 -16.94 16.09
C LEU A 36 -9.99 -16.21 17.30
N GLU A 37 -11.24 -15.76 17.23
CA GLU A 37 -12.00 -15.23 18.38
C GLU A 37 -12.09 -16.28 19.49
N ALA A 38 -12.48 -17.52 19.14
CA ALA A 38 -12.60 -18.62 20.11
C ALA A 38 -11.24 -19.03 20.69
N LEU A 39 -10.21 -19.12 19.83
CA LEU A 39 -8.84 -19.44 20.26
C LEU A 39 -8.31 -18.36 21.19
N TYR A 40 -8.50 -17.08 20.85
CA TYR A 40 -8.07 -15.96 21.67
C TYR A 40 -8.79 -15.91 23.03
N ALA A 41 -10.09 -16.20 23.05
CA ALA A 41 -10.85 -16.25 24.30
C ALA A 41 -10.39 -17.39 25.23
N ARG A 42 -10.03 -18.55 24.67
CA ARG A 42 -9.58 -19.73 25.45
C ARG A 42 -8.12 -19.65 25.88
N ALA A 43 -7.25 -19.19 24.99
CA ALA A 43 -5.82 -19.10 25.17
C ALA A 43 -5.30 -17.78 24.57
N PRO A 44 -5.44 -16.65 25.31
CA PRO A 44 -4.99 -15.36 24.82
C PRO A 44 -3.48 -15.37 24.54
N ALA A 45 -3.11 -15.12 23.30
CA ALA A 45 -1.72 -14.96 22.86
C ALA A 45 -1.60 -13.78 21.89
N ALA A 46 -0.44 -13.12 21.89
CA ALA A 46 -0.21 -11.95 21.04
C ALA A 46 -0.23 -12.32 19.54
N GLU A 47 0.26 -13.50 19.20
CA GLU A 47 0.28 -14.06 17.86
C GLU A 47 -1.15 -14.29 17.35
N THR A 48 -2.01 -14.87 18.18
CA THR A 48 -3.44 -15.07 17.86
C THR A 48 -4.17 -13.74 17.70
N ALA A 49 -3.91 -12.77 18.57
CA ALA A 49 -4.48 -11.43 18.44
C ALA A 49 -4.06 -10.73 17.15
N LEU A 50 -2.78 -10.84 16.79
CA LEU A 50 -2.25 -10.29 15.53
C LEU A 50 -2.91 -10.95 14.32
N GLN A 51 -3.02 -12.27 14.31
CA GLN A 51 -3.70 -13.02 13.26
C GLN A 51 -5.18 -12.64 13.16
N LEU A 52 -5.88 -12.53 14.29
CA LEU A 52 -7.27 -12.09 14.35
C LEU A 52 -7.45 -10.71 13.72
N ALA A 53 -6.64 -9.74 14.15
CA ALA A 53 -6.66 -8.40 13.59
C ALA A 53 -6.37 -8.39 12.10
N GLN A 54 -5.39 -9.16 11.63
CA GLN A 54 -5.11 -9.30 10.19
C GLN A 54 -6.30 -9.89 9.43
N MET A 55 -6.98 -10.90 9.98
CA MET A 55 -8.16 -11.50 9.34
C MET A 55 -9.37 -10.55 9.34
N LEU A 56 -9.56 -9.77 10.41
CA LEU A 56 -10.59 -8.72 10.47
C LEU A 56 -10.34 -7.63 9.42
N ARG A 57 -9.08 -7.20 9.24
CA ARG A 57 -8.68 -6.29 8.16
C ARG A 57 -8.97 -6.88 6.77
N ARG A 58 -8.71 -8.18 6.57
CA ARG A 58 -9.09 -8.89 5.34
C ARG A 58 -10.61 -8.92 5.12
N CYS A 59 -11.39 -8.94 6.22
CA CYS A 59 -12.84 -8.83 6.20
C CYS A 59 -13.37 -7.39 6.09
N ARG A 60 -12.48 -6.38 6.01
CA ARG A 60 -12.80 -4.93 6.07
C ARG A 60 -13.46 -4.48 7.37
N ALA A 61 -13.32 -5.27 8.43
CA ALA A 61 -13.74 -4.90 9.77
C ALA A 61 -12.56 -4.18 10.46
N GLU A 62 -12.16 -3.02 9.92
CA GLU A 62 -10.99 -2.28 10.44
C GLU A 62 -11.24 -1.74 11.85
N ASP A 63 -12.47 -1.33 12.18
CA ASP A 63 -12.82 -0.89 13.53
C ASP A 63 -12.76 -2.04 14.54
N ASP A 64 -13.30 -3.21 14.19
CA ASP A 64 -13.18 -4.42 15.01
C ASP A 64 -11.70 -4.83 15.18
N ALA A 65 -10.90 -4.74 14.10
CA ALA A 65 -9.47 -5.00 14.17
C ALA A 65 -8.78 -4.06 15.17
N GLN A 66 -9.12 -2.77 15.17
CA GLN A 66 -8.58 -1.79 16.12
C GLN A 66 -9.00 -2.10 17.55
N LEU A 67 -10.26 -2.46 17.80
CA LEU A 67 -10.74 -2.85 19.12
C LEU A 67 -9.98 -4.07 19.66
N HIS A 68 -9.80 -5.11 18.84
CA HIS A 68 -9.04 -6.29 19.23
C HIS A 68 -7.55 -5.98 19.45
N LEU A 69 -6.95 -5.13 18.62
CA LEU A 69 -5.57 -4.69 18.82
C LEU A 69 -5.41 -3.85 20.09
N GLN A 70 -6.40 -3.04 20.44
CA GLN A 70 -6.39 -2.25 21.67
C GLN A 70 -6.45 -3.15 22.92
N ASP A 71 -7.35 -4.15 22.94
CA ASP A 71 -7.39 -5.15 24.01
C ASP A 71 -6.05 -5.92 24.10
N ALA A 72 -5.53 -6.39 22.96
CA ALA A 72 -4.27 -7.12 22.93
C ALA A 72 -3.08 -6.26 23.40
N LEU A 73 -3.01 -4.99 23.01
CA LEU A 73 -1.96 -4.08 23.44
C LEU A 73 -2.06 -3.70 24.93
N SER A 74 -3.23 -3.82 25.56
CA SER A 74 -3.35 -3.69 27.01
C SER A 74 -2.65 -4.84 27.76
N ARG A 75 -2.58 -6.03 27.13
CA ARG A 75 -1.95 -7.24 27.68
C ARG A 75 -0.48 -7.37 27.29
N TRP A 76 -0.14 -7.01 26.06
CA TRP A 76 1.23 -7.06 25.51
C TRP A 76 1.67 -5.69 24.99
N PRO A 77 1.87 -4.70 25.87
CA PRO A 77 2.12 -3.32 25.47
C PRO A 77 3.43 -3.10 24.70
N GLN A 78 4.36 -4.05 24.76
CA GLN A 78 5.65 -3.98 24.05
C GLN A 78 5.68 -4.80 22.75
N ASN A 79 4.57 -5.44 22.36
CA ASN A 79 4.57 -6.25 21.15
C ASN A 79 4.59 -5.36 19.89
N LEU A 80 5.74 -5.35 19.22
CA LEU A 80 6.01 -4.55 18.03
C LEU A 80 5.05 -4.85 16.88
N ALA A 81 4.71 -6.11 16.64
CA ALA A 81 3.86 -6.51 15.53
C ALA A 81 2.41 -6.04 15.72
N LEU A 82 1.92 -6.04 16.96
CA LEU A 82 0.62 -5.45 17.30
C LEU A 82 0.60 -3.93 17.07
N HIS A 83 1.64 -3.20 17.48
CA HIS A 83 1.75 -1.76 17.20
C HIS A 83 1.81 -1.46 15.70
N GLN A 84 2.56 -2.25 14.92
CA GLN A 84 2.60 -2.10 13.45
C GLN A 84 1.21 -2.32 12.83
N CYS A 85 0.50 -3.39 13.24
CA CYS A 85 -0.84 -3.67 12.73
C CYS A 85 -1.84 -2.55 13.10
N MET A 86 -1.77 -2.05 14.34
CA MET A 86 -2.57 -0.91 14.82
C MET A 86 -2.30 0.34 13.99
N ALA A 87 -1.02 0.66 13.79
CA ALA A 87 -0.61 1.85 13.05
C ALA A 87 -1.11 1.79 11.59
N GLU A 88 -1.02 0.64 10.94
CA GLU A 88 -1.51 0.44 9.57
C GLU A 88 -3.04 0.48 9.46
N SER A 89 -3.75 -0.08 10.43
CA SER A 89 -5.21 -0.06 10.48
C SER A 89 -5.72 1.36 10.70
N ALA A 90 -5.18 2.05 11.72
CA ALA A 90 -5.54 3.43 12.04
C ALA A 90 -5.23 4.41 10.90
N THR A 91 -4.10 4.23 10.21
CA THR A 91 -3.80 5.03 9.00
C THR A 91 -4.84 4.81 7.91
N ALA A 92 -5.37 3.59 7.78
CA ALA A 92 -6.31 3.23 6.72
C ALA A 92 -7.72 3.78 6.94
N THR A 93 -8.13 3.89 8.19
CA THR A 93 -9.44 4.44 8.56
C THR A 93 -9.40 5.96 8.76
N GLY A 94 -8.27 6.61 8.46
CA GLY A 94 -8.10 8.05 8.66
C GLY A 94 -7.91 8.48 10.12
N ASN A 95 -7.77 7.54 11.05
CA ASN A 95 -7.44 7.84 12.44
C ASN A 95 -5.94 8.12 12.60
N PHE A 96 -5.50 9.23 12.01
CA PHE A 96 -4.08 9.59 11.93
C PHE A 96 -3.45 9.86 13.30
N SER A 97 -4.21 10.34 14.28
CA SER A 97 -3.69 10.53 15.64
C SER A 97 -3.33 9.20 16.31
N LEU A 98 -4.20 8.19 16.19
CA LEU A 98 -3.89 6.83 16.66
C LEU A 98 -2.76 6.20 15.84
N GLY A 99 -2.78 6.38 14.52
CA GLY A 99 -1.73 5.91 13.61
C GLY A 99 -0.36 6.45 13.99
N PHE A 100 -0.25 7.75 14.27
CA PHE A 100 0.99 8.39 14.71
C PHE A 100 1.50 7.78 16.02
N ARG A 101 0.66 7.69 17.06
CA ARG A 101 1.06 7.13 18.36
C ARG A 101 1.55 5.69 18.23
N ALA A 102 0.88 4.87 17.42
CA ALA A 102 1.29 3.50 17.18
C ALA A 102 2.62 3.43 16.41
N TRP A 103 2.82 4.24 15.35
CA TRP A 103 4.11 4.31 14.66
C TRP A 103 5.25 4.83 15.55
N GLU A 104 4.97 5.78 16.45
CA GLU A 104 5.96 6.27 17.42
C GLU A 104 6.41 5.15 18.36
N ARG A 105 5.50 4.26 18.79
CA ARG A 105 5.85 3.05 19.56
C ARG A 105 6.69 2.07 18.75
N VAL A 106 6.37 1.86 17.48
CA VAL A 106 7.18 1.03 16.55
C VAL A 106 8.60 1.58 16.42
N ILE A 107 8.73 2.90 16.32
CA ILE A 107 10.03 3.57 16.18
C ILE A 107 10.83 3.51 17.48
N ALA A 108 10.20 3.76 18.62
CA ALA A 108 10.86 3.77 19.93
C ALA A 108 11.38 2.39 20.37
N THR A 109 10.81 1.31 19.84
CA THR A 109 11.17 -0.07 20.20
C THR A 109 12.25 -0.68 19.28
N GLN A 110 12.58 -0.03 18.17
CA GLN A 110 13.60 -0.50 17.23
C GLN A 110 14.93 0.24 17.43
N PRO A 111 16.06 -0.46 17.61
CA PRO A 111 17.37 0.19 17.76
C PRO A 111 17.80 1.03 16.54
N SER A 112 17.38 0.61 15.34
CA SER A 112 17.56 1.37 14.11
C SER A 112 16.29 1.20 13.26
N PRO A 113 15.28 2.06 13.46
CA PRO A 113 14.06 1.99 12.68
C PRO A 113 14.42 2.36 11.24
N GLY A 114 14.11 1.46 10.30
CA GLY A 114 14.24 1.79 8.88
C GLY A 114 13.41 3.03 8.52
N ARG A 115 13.64 3.60 7.33
CA ARG A 115 12.89 4.81 6.90
C ARG A 115 11.37 4.65 6.85
N TYR A 116 10.85 3.43 6.73
CA TYR A 116 9.42 3.19 6.50
C TYR A 116 8.54 3.62 7.70
N PRO A 117 8.74 3.13 8.94
CA PRO A 117 8.01 3.62 10.11
C PRO A 117 8.06 5.14 10.26
N ILE A 118 9.23 5.75 10.05
CA ILE A 118 9.42 7.21 10.17
C ILE A 118 8.56 7.96 9.15
N LEU A 119 8.57 7.55 7.88
CA LEU A 119 7.75 8.17 6.84
C LEU A 119 6.25 8.01 7.11
N ARG A 120 5.83 6.87 7.68
CA ARG A 120 4.42 6.63 8.02
C ARG A 120 3.94 7.44 9.22
N ALA A 121 4.77 7.59 10.26
CA ALA A 121 4.51 8.51 11.36
C ALA A 121 4.37 9.95 10.86
N LEU A 122 5.32 10.38 10.01
CA LEU A 122 5.30 11.71 9.41
C LEU A 122 4.05 11.96 8.56
N ALA A 123 3.63 10.97 7.77
CA ALA A 123 2.38 11.04 7.01
C ALA A 123 1.16 11.28 7.91
N CYS A 124 1.09 10.59 9.05
CA CYS A 124 -0.01 10.77 10.01
C CYS A 124 -0.04 12.20 10.60
N LEU A 125 1.12 12.76 10.93
CA LEU A 125 1.20 14.16 11.41
C LEU A 125 0.73 15.15 10.33
N ARG A 126 1.19 14.98 9.08
CA ARG A 126 0.78 15.87 7.98
C ARG A 126 -0.71 15.76 7.67
N LEU A 127 -1.26 14.54 7.60
CA LEU A 127 -2.67 14.32 7.29
C LEU A 127 -3.62 14.71 8.43
N SER A 128 -3.12 14.87 9.66
CA SER A 128 -3.87 15.45 10.77
C SER A 128 -3.65 16.97 10.94
N GLY A 129 -2.96 17.63 10.00
CA GLY A 129 -2.71 19.07 10.04
C GLY A 129 -1.65 19.52 11.05
N GLN A 130 -0.88 18.59 11.62
CA GLN A 130 0.14 18.87 12.65
C GLN A 130 1.51 19.18 12.02
N ASP A 131 1.58 20.25 11.22
CA ASP A 131 2.79 20.61 10.45
C ASP A 131 4.02 20.97 11.31
N GLU A 132 3.79 21.59 12.48
CA GLU A 132 4.86 21.91 13.43
C GLU A 132 5.43 20.65 14.09
N ALA A 133 4.56 19.74 14.53
CA ALA A 133 4.97 18.45 15.08
C ALA A 133 5.72 17.62 14.04
N ALA A 134 5.26 17.64 12.78
CA ALA A 134 5.97 17.02 11.66
C ALA A 134 7.40 17.54 11.50
N THR A 135 7.59 18.86 11.65
CA THR A 135 8.91 19.50 11.56
C THR A 135 9.84 19.07 12.70
N HIS A 136 9.35 19.07 13.94
CA HIS A 136 10.10 18.58 15.09
C HIS A 136 10.46 17.09 14.95
N PHE A 137 9.51 16.29 14.47
CA PHE A 137 9.70 14.86 14.24
C PHE A 137 10.80 14.57 13.21
N ILE A 138 10.82 15.33 12.09
CA ILE A 138 11.91 15.23 11.09
C ILE A 138 13.26 15.58 11.72
N THR A 139 13.34 16.63 12.54
CA THR A 139 14.58 17.02 13.22
C THR A 139 15.09 15.93 14.14
N ARG A 140 14.20 15.35 14.96
CA ARG A 140 14.53 14.23 15.86
C ARG A 140 15.06 13.00 15.12
N HIS A 141 14.52 12.71 13.94
CA HIS A 141 14.87 11.53 13.15
C HIS A 141 15.76 11.82 11.95
N ALA A 142 16.39 13.00 11.89
CA ALA A 142 17.16 13.45 10.72
C ALA A 142 18.34 12.52 10.41
N ALA A 143 19.04 12.01 11.43
CA ALA A 143 20.14 11.07 11.26
C ALA A 143 19.70 9.74 10.64
N ALA A 144 18.64 9.13 11.18
CA ALA A 144 18.08 7.87 10.68
C ALA A 144 17.52 8.02 9.25
N LEU A 145 16.86 9.14 8.96
CA LEU A 145 16.40 9.45 7.61
C LEU A 145 17.58 9.67 6.64
N GLY A 146 18.63 10.39 7.08
CA GLY A 146 19.82 10.70 6.29
C GLY A 146 20.62 9.47 5.88
N GLN A 147 20.62 8.40 6.68
CA GLN A 147 21.23 7.11 6.30
C GLN A 147 20.59 6.47 5.06
N HIS A 148 19.32 6.80 4.78
CA HIS A 148 18.53 6.13 3.75
C HIS A 148 17.99 7.08 2.68
N MET A 149 18.31 8.36 2.77
CA MET A 149 17.74 9.41 1.93
C MET A 149 18.76 10.52 1.65
N PRO A 150 18.92 10.94 0.38
CA PRO A 150 19.79 12.06 0.06
C PRO A 150 19.26 13.35 0.70
N ARG A 151 20.15 14.34 0.90
CA ARG A 151 19.84 15.65 1.50
C ARG A 151 18.61 16.32 0.87
N ILE A 152 18.42 16.18 -0.43
CA ILE A 152 17.24 16.71 -1.15
C ILE A 152 15.93 16.17 -0.58
N GLY A 153 15.87 14.89 -0.19
CA GLY A 153 14.67 14.30 0.38
C GLY A 153 14.34 14.85 1.76
N LEU A 154 15.34 15.03 2.62
CA LEU A 154 15.16 15.71 3.92
C LEU A 154 14.64 17.14 3.74
N CYS A 155 15.19 17.88 2.76
CA CYS A 155 14.71 19.22 2.44
C CYS A 155 13.24 19.22 1.99
N MET A 156 12.84 18.26 1.14
CA MET A 156 11.45 18.12 0.72
C MET A 156 10.52 17.81 1.92
N LEU A 157 10.89 16.85 2.78
CA LEU A 157 10.09 16.48 3.95
C LEU A 157 9.89 17.66 4.91
N ARG A 158 10.94 18.47 5.14
CA ARG A 158 10.87 19.68 5.98
C ARG A 158 9.88 20.70 5.41
N LYS A 159 9.96 20.95 4.10
CA LYS A 159 9.07 21.86 3.38
C LYS A 159 7.61 21.39 3.38
N GLY A 160 7.38 20.07 3.32
CA GLY A 160 6.05 19.48 3.14
C GLY A 160 5.35 19.98 1.87
N ARG A 161 4.03 19.85 1.78
CA ARG A 161 3.22 20.27 0.63
C ARG A 161 3.37 21.76 0.30
N ARG A 162 3.48 22.64 1.31
CA ARG A 162 3.48 24.11 1.11
C ARG A 162 4.74 24.65 0.44
N GLY A 163 5.88 23.98 0.58
CA GLY A 163 7.14 24.41 -0.02
C GLY A 163 7.51 23.69 -1.32
N LEU A 164 6.58 22.93 -1.90
CA LEU A 164 6.75 22.21 -3.16
C LEU A 164 6.00 22.92 -4.30
N PRO A 165 6.35 22.63 -5.58
CA PRO A 165 5.59 23.15 -6.72
C PRO A 165 4.09 22.89 -6.53
N ALA A 166 3.27 23.90 -6.83
CA ALA A 166 1.82 23.79 -6.70
C ALA A 166 1.31 22.72 -7.67
N VAL A 167 0.84 21.62 -7.11
CA VAL A 167 0.14 20.57 -7.85
C VAL A 167 -1.36 20.90 -7.79
N PRO A 168 -2.02 21.09 -8.94
CA PRO A 168 -3.46 21.32 -8.96
C PRO A 168 -4.23 20.19 -8.26
N PRO A 169 -5.36 20.47 -7.58
CA PRO A 169 -6.25 19.41 -7.12
C PRO A 169 -6.65 18.46 -8.27
N GLY A 170 -6.79 17.19 -7.96
CA GLY A 170 -7.13 16.15 -8.92
C GLY A 170 -6.62 14.76 -8.56
N LEU A 171 -6.98 13.79 -9.41
CA LEU A 171 -6.46 12.42 -9.36
C LEU A 171 -5.20 12.30 -10.20
N TYR A 172 -4.18 11.66 -9.62
CA TYR A 172 -2.91 11.37 -10.26
C TYR A 172 -2.62 9.89 -10.17
N LEU A 173 -2.27 9.25 -11.29
CA LEU A 173 -1.94 7.83 -11.29
C LEU A 173 -0.42 7.65 -11.22
N VAL A 174 0.05 6.79 -10.33
CA VAL A 174 1.43 6.28 -10.33
C VAL A 174 1.40 4.79 -10.68
N SER A 175 1.73 4.49 -11.94
CA SER A 175 1.81 3.16 -12.51
C SER A 175 3.26 2.71 -12.70
N GLY A 176 3.43 1.47 -13.17
CA GLY A 176 4.72 0.84 -13.42
C GLY A 176 4.73 -0.61 -12.97
N ASN A 177 5.75 -1.35 -13.41
CA ASN A 177 5.90 -2.77 -13.11
C ASN A 177 6.24 -3.04 -11.62
N ASN A 178 6.21 -4.31 -11.21
CA ASN A 178 6.69 -4.75 -9.90
C ASN A 178 8.17 -4.42 -9.71
N GLY A 179 8.52 -3.82 -8.57
CA GLY A 179 9.90 -3.42 -8.26
C GLY A 179 10.28 -2.00 -8.70
N THR A 180 9.40 -1.26 -9.39
CA THR A 180 9.72 0.12 -9.82
C THR A 180 9.73 1.14 -8.69
N GLY A 181 9.13 0.81 -7.53
CA GLY A 181 9.17 1.67 -6.33
C GLY A 181 7.90 2.46 -6.05
N LYS A 182 6.78 2.14 -6.72
CA LYS A 182 5.47 2.80 -6.54
C LYS A 182 5.06 2.98 -5.07
N THR A 183 5.06 1.91 -4.29
CA THR A 183 4.69 1.93 -2.87
C THR A 183 5.60 2.84 -2.05
N THR A 184 6.91 2.79 -2.31
CA THR A 184 7.89 3.67 -1.65
C THR A 184 7.66 5.14 -1.99
N LEU A 185 7.38 5.43 -3.27
CA LEU A 185 7.03 6.78 -3.72
C LEU A 185 5.72 7.24 -3.06
N GLY A 186 4.72 6.37 -2.99
CA GLY A 186 3.45 6.64 -2.31
C GLY A 186 3.63 7.03 -0.84
N HIS A 187 4.40 6.26 -0.08
CA HIS A 187 4.71 6.61 1.32
C HIS A 187 5.45 7.95 1.44
N PHE A 188 6.34 8.25 0.50
CA PHE A 188 7.06 9.53 0.49
C PHE A 188 6.12 10.70 0.17
N LEU A 189 5.25 10.57 -0.83
CA LEU A 189 4.21 11.55 -1.16
C LEU A 189 3.24 11.77 0.00
N GLN A 190 2.85 10.70 0.70
CA GLN A 190 2.01 10.79 1.88
C GLN A 190 2.71 11.54 3.03
N ALA A 191 4.00 11.30 3.22
CA ALA A 191 4.84 12.01 4.19
C ALA A 191 5.04 13.51 3.83
N LEU A 192 4.81 13.89 2.58
CA LEU A 192 4.73 15.29 2.15
C LEU A 192 3.34 15.91 2.41
N GLY A 193 2.33 15.11 2.75
CA GLY A 193 0.97 15.53 3.04
C GLY A 193 -0.02 15.33 1.88
N HIS A 194 0.31 14.51 0.88
CA HIS A 194 -0.65 14.12 -0.17
C HIS A 194 -1.52 12.94 0.26
N GLN A 195 -2.76 12.89 -0.23
CA GLN A 195 -3.61 11.72 -0.05
C GLN A 195 -3.20 10.61 -1.01
N ILE A 196 -3.30 9.36 -0.57
CA ILE A 196 -2.92 8.18 -1.34
C ILE A 196 -4.08 7.19 -1.36
N ILE A 197 -4.42 6.70 -2.54
CA ILE A 197 -5.23 5.49 -2.73
C ILE A 197 -4.27 4.38 -3.13
N ASP A 198 -4.02 3.43 -2.23
CA ASP A 198 -3.22 2.24 -2.53
C ASP A 198 -4.10 1.21 -3.24
N ALA A 199 -3.95 1.14 -4.56
CA ALA A 199 -4.79 0.31 -5.37
C ALA A 199 -4.54 -1.18 -5.15
N ASP A 200 -3.33 -1.59 -4.78
CA ASP A 200 -3.05 -2.99 -4.48
C ASP A 200 -3.82 -3.40 -3.22
N ARG A 201 -3.85 -2.54 -2.19
CA ARG A 201 -4.66 -2.76 -0.97
C ARG A 201 -6.16 -2.77 -1.28
N VAL A 202 -6.61 -1.84 -2.11
CA VAL A 202 -8.03 -1.70 -2.46
C VAL A 202 -8.50 -2.89 -3.29
N ILE A 203 -7.77 -3.32 -4.32
CA ILE A 203 -8.07 -4.56 -5.07
C ILE A 203 -8.08 -5.76 -4.13
N ALA A 204 -7.03 -5.92 -3.31
CA ALA A 204 -6.93 -7.03 -2.37
C ALA A 204 -8.09 -7.09 -1.38
N SER A 205 -8.74 -5.96 -1.11
CA SER A 205 -9.93 -5.90 -0.26
C SER A 205 -11.23 -6.27 -1.01
N PHE A 206 -11.30 -6.14 -2.33
CA PHE A 206 -12.51 -6.43 -3.14
C PHE A 206 -12.57 -7.85 -3.64
N CYS A 207 -11.41 -8.44 -3.88
CA CYS A 207 -11.35 -9.88 -3.98
C CYS A 207 -11.83 -10.37 -2.61
N ALA A 208 -13.01 -11.02 -2.59
CA ALA A 208 -13.21 -12.06 -1.61
C ALA A 208 -11.91 -12.84 -1.61
N ALA A 209 -11.42 -13.09 -0.40
CA ALA A 209 -10.40 -14.06 -0.15
C ALA A 209 -10.16 -15.06 -1.30
N ASP A 210 -8.92 -15.47 -1.49
CA ASP A 210 -8.55 -16.57 -2.39
C ASP A 210 -8.48 -16.30 -3.87
N GLN A 211 -9.43 -15.65 -4.51
CA GLN A 211 -9.41 -15.81 -5.97
C GLN A 211 -8.41 -14.86 -6.67
N PHE A 212 -7.69 -13.91 -6.05
CA PHE A 212 -6.86 -13.01 -6.88
C PHE A 212 -5.71 -13.70 -7.66
N SER A 213 -4.97 -14.63 -7.03
CA SER A 213 -4.00 -15.48 -7.73
C SER A 213 -4.61 -16.78 -8.22
N ASP A 214 -5.60 -17.32 -7.51
CA ASP A 214 -6.19 -18.62 -7.87
C ASP A 214 -7.29 -18.48 -8.91
N LEU A 215 -8.13 -17.44 -8.93
CA LEU A 215 -8.97 -17.04 -10.10
C LEU A 215 -8.09 -16.80 -11.31
N ARG A 216 -6.90 -16.23 -11.13
CA ARG A 216 -5.99 -16.01 -12.25
C ARG A 216 -5.59 -17.32 -12.90
N TYR A 217 -5.16 -18.29 -12.10
CA TYR A 217 -4.72 -19.59 -12.58
C TYR A 217 -5.90 -20.47 -12.99
N ASP A 218 -7.02 -20.43 -12.27
CA ASP A 218 -8.22 -21.22 -12.51
C ASP A 218 -9.07 -20.67 -13.65
N LEU A 219 -9.26 -19.36 -13.81
CA LEU A 219 -9.92 -18.82 -15.00
C LEU A 219 -9.05 -19.05 -16.24
N ALA A 220 -7.73 -18.84 -16.15
CA ALA A 220 -6.85 -19.11 -17.29
C ALA A 220 -6.78 -20.61 -17.65
N ARG A 221 -7.00 -21.51 -16.68
CA ARG A 221 -7.07 -22.97 -16.89
C ARG A 221 -8.45 -23.43 -17.37
N LYS A 222 -9.53 -22.85 -16.85
CA LYS A 222 -10.93 -23.20 -17.15
C LYS A 222 -11.43 -22.53 -18.43
N PHE A 223 -10.87 -21.37 -18.76
CA PHE A 223 -11.15 -20.60 -19.96
C PHE A 223 -9.82 -20.20 -20.63
N PRO A 224 -9.08 -21.16 -21.22
CA PRO A 224 -7.79 -20.89 -21.84
C PRO A 224 -7.89 -19.85 -22.98
N ASP A 225 -9.07 -19.73 -23.59
CA ASP A 225 -9.34 -18.77 -24.67
C ASP A 225 -9.98 -17.46 -24.18
N ALA A 226 -10.36 -17.35 -22.89
CA ALA A 226 -10.90 -16.11 -22.37
C ALA A 226 -9.78 -15.10 -22.13
N GLN A 227 -9.92 -13.92 -22.74
CA GLN A 227 -9.05 -12.79 -22.47
C GLN A 227 -9.40 -12.21 -21.09
N ILE A 228 -8.82 -12.78 -20.02
CA ILE A 228 -9.00 -12.29 -18.66
C ILE A 228 -8.23 -10.98 -18.52
N THR A 229 -8.91 -9.87 -18.80
CA THR A 229 -8.40 -8.52 -18.55
C THR A 229 -8.53 -8.21 -17.07
N TRP A 230 -7.38 -8.20 -16.41
CA TRP A 230 -7.24 -7.67 -15.06
C TRP A 230 -7.73 -6.23 -15.08
N GLY A 231 -8.65 -5.87 -14.20
CA GLY A 231 -9.21 -4.52 -14.17
C GLY A 231 -9.84 -4.29 -12.81
N TRP A 232 -9.81 -3.05 -12.35
CA TRP A 232 -10.74 -2.66 -11.30
C TRP A 232 -12.16 -2.88 -11.83
N PRO A 233 -13.10 -3.45 -11.05
CA PRO A 233 -14.50 -3.37 -11.41
C PRO A 233 -14.90 -1.89 -11.48
N ALA A 234 -15.47 -1.43 -12.60
CA ALA A 234 -15.73 0.00 -12.85
C ALA A 234 -16.48 0.67 -11.70
N ALA A 235 -17.58 0.06 -11.24
CA ALA A 235 -18.36 0.56 -10.11
C ALA A 235 -17.55 0.75 -8.82
N ARG A 236 -16.53 -0.08 -8.58
CA ARG A 236 -15.65 0.04 -7.41
C ARG A 236 -14.58 1.11 -7.60
N ALA A 237 -14.06 1.23 -8.82
CA ALA A 237 -13.18 2.33 -9.18
C ALA A 237 -13.87 3.67 -8.95
N ASP A 238 -15.07 3.80 -9.50
CA ASP A 238 -15.89 5.00 -9.34
C ASP A 238 -16.20 5.27 -7.88
N GLN A 239 -16.58 4.26 -7.10
CA GLN A 239 -16.81 4.43 -5.65
C GLN A 239 -15.58 5.01 -4.94
N GLN A 240 -14.39 4.51 -5.23
CA GLN A 240 -13.15 4.95 -4.57
C GLN A 240 -12.72 6.35 -5.04
N PHE A 241 -12.81 6.61 -6.34
CA PHE A 241 -12.43 7.90 -6.93
C PHE A 241 -13.41 9.01 -6.56
N ASN A 242 -14.69 8.69 -6.36
CA ASN A 242 -15.72 9.65 -5.96
C ASN A 242 -15.77 9.88 -4.43
N ALA A 243 -15.07 9.06 -3.64
CA ALA A 243 -15.01 9.22 -2.18
C ALA A 243 -14.05 10.33 -1.72
N VAL A 244 -13.24 10.86 -2.64
CA VAL A 244 -12.26 11.93 -2.36
C VAL A 244 -12.70 13.24 -3.02
N ASP A 245 -12.48 14.37 -2.36
CA ASP A 245 -12.79 15.69 -2.91
C ASP A 245 -11.65 16.18 -3.82
N ILE A 246 -11.68 15.73 -5.07
CA ILE A 246 -10.65 16.05 -6.07
C ILE A 246 -10.66 17.52 -6.51
N THR A 247 -11.64 18.31 -6.07
CA THR A 247 -11.67 19.77 -6.33
C THR A 247 -10.78 20.54 -5.35
N ARG A 248 -10.48 19.93 -4.19
CA ARG A 248 -9.66 20.52 -3.12
C ARG A 248 -8.36 19.75 -2.88
N ASP A 249 -8.39 18.44 -3.14
CA ASP A 249 -7.31 17.54 -2.79
C ASP A 249 -6.47 17.08 -3.99
N VAL A 250 -5.18 16.88 -3.71
CA VAL A 250 -4.24 16.19 -4.59
C VAL A 250 -4.15 14.75 -4.13
N VAL A 251 -4.70 13.83 -4.92
CA VAL A 251 -4.80 12.42 -4.56
C VAL A 251 -4.00 11.58 -5.55
N PHE A 252 -3.02 10.83 -5.05
CA PHE A 252 -2.28 9.88 -5.87
C PHE A 252 -2.84 8.48 -5.71
N VAL A 253 -3.23 7.86 -6.81
CA VAL A 253 -3.56 6.45 -6.88
C VAL A 253 -2.29 5.69 -7.25
N ILE A 254 -1.81 4.81 -6.36
CA ILE A 254 -0.58 4.04 -6.56
C ILE A 254 -0.92 2.57 -6.70
N GLY A 255 -0.29 1.84 -7.62
CA GLY A 255 -0.49 0.38 -7.69
C GLY A 255 -0.21 -0.22 -9.06
N GLY A 256 -0.35 -1.54 -9.16
CA GLY A 256 -0.10 -2.30 -10.39
C GLY A 256 -1.19 -2.07 -11.45
N PHE A 257 -1.00 -1.06 -12.28
CA PHE A 257 -2.02 -0.61 -13.24
C PHE A 257 -1.74 -0.99 -14.70
N GLY A 258 -0.60 -1.65 -15.00
CA GLY A 258 -0.28 -2.32 -16.26
C GLY A 258 -0.96 -1.74 -17.50
N ALA A 259 -1.55 -2.59 -18.36
CA ALA A 259 -2.54 -2.20 -19.37
C ALA A 259 -3.96 -2.08 -18.79
N THR A 260 -4.14 -2.48 -17.53
CA THR A 260 -5.44 -2.62 -16.84
C THR A 260 -6.07 -1.29 -16.50
N VAL A 261 -5.28 -0.21 -16.55
CA VAL A 261 -5.72 1.15 -16.26
C VAL A 261 -6.22 1.92 -17.45
N ALA A 262 -5.99 1.43 -18.68
CA ALA A 262 -6.41 2.10 -19.90
C ALA A 262 -7.88 2.58 -19.85
N PRO A 263 -8.85 1.79 -19.31
CA PRO A 263 -10.24 2.24 -19.18
C PRO A 263 -10.44 3.45 -18.25
N TYR A 264 -9.53 3.68 -17.31
CA TYR A 264 -9.63 4.70 -16.26
C TYR A 264 -8.73 5.90 -16.47
N VAL A 265 -7.85 5.89 -17.50
CA VAL A 265 -6.87 6.97 -17.74
C VAL A 265 -7.54 8.35 -17.80
N HIS A 266 -8.74 8.43 -18.39
CA HIS A 266 -9.53 9.65 -18.50
C HIS A 266 -9.93 10.28 -17.16
N ARG A 267 -9.87 9.53 -16.04
CA ARG A 267 -10.16 10.05 -14.69
C ARG A 267 -8.97 10.78 -14.07
N PHE A 268 -7.76 10.57 -14.59
CA PHE A 268 -6.53 11.10 -14.03
C PHE A 268 -6.09 12.34 -14.79
N ARG A 269 -5.73 13.39 -14.05
CA ARG A 269 -5.15 14.61 -14.65
C ARG A 269 -3.84 14.28 -15.32
N HIS A 270 -3.00 13.47 -14.66
CA HIS A 270 -1.78 12.92 -15.23
C HIS A 270 -1.56 11.48 -14.78
N VAL A 271 -0.99 10.70 -15.69
CA VAL A 271 -0.46 9.37 -15.41
C VAL A 271 1.06 9.43 -15.40
N LEU A 272 1.65 9.00 -14.30
CA LEU A 272 3.09 8.85 -14.10
C LEU A 272 3.41 7.36 -14.21
N HIS A 273 4.24 6.98 -15.18
CA HIS A 273 4.66 5.59 -15.34
C HIS A 273 6.12 5.44 -14.91
N LEU A 274 6.35 4.70 -13.82
CA LEU A 274 7.69 4.48 -13.29
C LEU A 274 8.40 3.36 -14.06
N THR A 275 9.57 3.65 -14.63
CA THR A 275 10.41 2.67 -15.34
C THR A 275 11.74 2.46 -14.63
N VAL A 276 12.28 1.25 -14.71
CA VAL A 276 13.54 0.87 -14.06
C VAL A 276 14.24 -0.17 -14.93
N PRO A 277 15.58 -0.16 -15.09
CA PRO A 277 16.27 -1.23 -15.82
C PRO A 277 16.09 -2.61 -15.18
N ASP A 278 16.08 -3.67 -16.00
CA ASP A 278 15.85 -5.06 -15.55
C ASP A 278 16.77 -5.48 -14.40
N HIS A 279 18.07 -5.14 -14.49
CA HIS A 279 19.03 -5.49 -13.45
C HIS A 279 18.68 -4.86 -12.09
N VAL A 280 18.15 -3.63 -12.08
CA VAL A 280 17.72 -2.97 -10.84
C VAL A 280 16.44 -3.61 -10.30
N ILE A 281 15.51 -4.04 -11.16
CA ILE A 281 14.33 -4.80 -10.72
C ILE A 281 14.76 -6.13 -10.10
N ALA A 282 15.65 -6.87 -10.77
CA ALA A 282 16.18 -8.13 -10.25
C ALA A 282 16.75 -7.97 -8.83
N GLU A 283 17.58 -6.96 -8.60
CA GLU A 283 18.14 -6.68 -7.28
C GLU A 283 17.07 -6.29 -6.26
N ARG A 284 16.11 -5.44 -6.64
CA ARG A 284 15.00 -5.07 -5.73
C ARG A 284 14.09 -6.24 -5.40
N LEU A 285 13.86 -7.16 -6.33
CA LEU A 285 13.05 -8.35 -6.11
C LEU A 285 13.77 -9.35 -5.20
N LYS A 286 15.09 -9.53 -5.34
CA LYS A 286 15.91 -10.33 -4.40
C LYS A 286 15.79 -9.85 -2.96
N GLN A 287 15.73 -8.53 -2.78
CA GLN A 287 15.58 -7.90 -1.46
C GLN A 287 14.14 -8.00 -0.92
N ARG A 288 13.16 -8.39 -1.75
CA ARG A 288 11.81 -8.66 -1.25
C ARG A 288 11.80 -10.03 -0.59
N ASN A 289 11.51 -10.06 0.70
CA ASN A 289 11.28 -11.30 1.45
C ASN A 289 9.92 -11.92 1.07
N SER A 290 9.79 -12.35 -0.18
CA SER A 290 8.55 -12.84 -0.79
C SER A 290 8.86 -14.05 -1.67
N PRO A 291 8.30 -15.24 -1.38
CA PRO A 291 8.61 -16.46 -2.14
C PRO A 291 8.34 -16.34 -3.64
N SER A 292 7.29 -15.60 -4.02
CA SER A 292 6.94 -15.36 -5.43
C SER A 292 7.92 -14.45 -6.18
N HIS A 293 8.84 -13.81 -5.46
CA HIS A 293 9.85 -12.91 -6.01
C HIS A 293 11.29 -13.41 -5.77
N ALA A 294 11.46 -14.62 -5.23
CA ALA A 294 12.77 -15.24 -5.11
C ALA A 294 13.38 -15.49 -6.50
N PRO A 295 14.72 -15.36 -6.68
CA PRO A 295 15.39 -15.75 -7.92
C PRO A 295 15.00 -17.17 -8.34
N GLY A 296 14.70 -17.34 -9.64
CA GLY A 296 14.24 -18.62 -10.20
C GLY A 296 12.74 -18.87 -10.06
N SER A 297 12.00 -18.08 -9.29
CA SER A 297 10.54 -18.22 -9.20
C SER A 297 9.83 -17.74 -10.48
N LYS A 298 8.64 -18.29 -10.75
CA LYS A 298 7.78 -17.87 -11.87
C LYS A 298 7.44 -16.37 -11.80
N GLY A 299 7.23 -15.83 -10.59
CA GLY A 299 6.89 -14.42 -10.39
C GLY A 299 8.08 -13.48 -10.63
N PHE A 300 9.29 -13.88 -10.24
CA PHE A 300 10.51 -13.15 -10.59
C PHE A 300 10.71 -13.05 -12.11
N ALA A 301 10.63 -14.19 -12.82
CA ALA A 301 10.78 -14.20 -14.27
C ALA A 301 9.66 -13.43 -14.99
N ALA A 302 8.42 -13.51 -14.50
CA ALA A 302 7.30 -12.76 -15.04
C ALA A 302 7.46 -11.25 -14.84
N ALA A 303 7.99 -10.80 -13.69
CA ALA A 303 8.27 -9.40 -13.44
C ALA A 303 9.31 -8.86 -14.43
N LEU A 304 10.42 -9.57 -14.66
CA LEU A 304 11.43 -9.13 -15.65
C LEU A 304 10.86 -9.08 -17.07
N ARG A 305 10.15 -10.12 -17.53
CA ARG A 305 9.52 -10.12 -18.86
C ARG A 305 8.54 -8.97 -19.07
N ARG A 306 7.79 -8.60 -18.02
CA ARG A 306 6.84 -7.48 -18.08
C ARG A 306 7.55 -6.14 -18.13
N ASN A 307 8.72 -6.02 -17.52
CA ASN A 307 9.39 -4.73 -17.42
C ASN A 307 9.74 -4.17 -18.79
N SER A 308 10.29 -5.00 -19.67
CA SER A 308 10.63 -4.59 -21.03
C SER A 308 9.39 -4.22 -21.86
N ARG A 309 8.26 -4.90 -21.61
CA ARG A 309 6.98 -4.61 -22.29
C ARG A 309 6.27 -3.37 -21.76
N GLU A 310 6.36 -3.13 -20.46
CA GLU A 310 5.70 -2.01 -19.77
C GLU A 310 6.55 -0.73 -19.80
N ALA A 311 7.79 -0.78 -20.32
CA ALA A 311 8.64 0.41 -20.47
C ALA A 311 7.99 1.50 -21.34
N ASP A 312 7.16 1.09 -22.31
CA ASP A 312 6.31 1.96 -23.11
C ASP A 312 4.83 1.59 -22.88
N PRO A 313 4.14 2.27 -21.95
CA PRO A 313 2.73 2.01 -21.72
C PRO A 313 1.92 2.42 -22.94
N GLY A 314 1.05 1.54 -23.43
CA GLY A 314 0.09 1.84 -24.52
C GLY A 314 -1.02 2.83 -24.16
N TYR A 315 -0.75 3.79 -23.26
CA TYR A 315 -1.63 4.86 -22.83
C TYR A 315 -0.82 6.14 -22.56
N PRO A 316 -1.44 7.33 -22.68
CA PRO A 316 -0.76 8.60 -22.41
C PRO A 316 -0.21 8.64 -20.97
N ALA A 317 1.12 8.61 -20.84
CA ALA A 317 1.80 8.65 -19.55
C ALA A 317 3.10 9.44 -19.64
N ARG A 318 3.47 10.09 -18.53
CA ARG A 318 4.77 10.71 -18.34
C ARG A 318 5.72 9.64 -17.77
N ILE A 319 6.76 9.31 -18.51
CA ILE A 319 7.72 8.27 -18.12
C ILE A 319 8.71 8.84 -17.10
N ILE A 320 8.78 8.22 -15.92
CA ILE A 320 9.65 8.65 -14.82
C ILE A 320 10.67 7.54 -14.51
N PRO A 321 11.97 7.75 -14.80
CA PRO A 321 13.01 6.81 -14.41
C PRO A 321 13.12 6.71 -12.88
N ALA A 322 12.85 5.52 -12.35
CA ALA A 322 12.83 5.23 -10.92
C ALA A 322 14.04 4.39 -10.45
N ASN A 323 15.14 4.44 -11.21
CA ASN A 323 16.44 3.87 -10.84
C ASN A 323 17.27 4.78 -9.90
N ARG A 324 16.66 5.83 -9.35
CA ARG A 324 17.27 6.82 -8.46
C ARG A 324 16.65 6.76 -7.06
N PRO A 325 17.25 7.43 -6.04
CA PRO A 325 16.63 7.56 -4.73
C PRO A 325 15.21 8.14 -4.81
N VAL A 326 14.31 7.66 -3.95
CA VAL A 326 12.85 7.99 -4.00
C VAL A 326 12.58 9.49 -3.99
N ALA A 327 13.37 10.29 -3.27
CA ALA A 327 13.22 11.74 -3.24
C ALA A 327 13.40 12.39 -4.63
N MET A 328 14.34 11.89 -5.42
CA MET A 328 14.55 12.38 -6.80
C MET A 328 13.43 11.94 -7.72
N VAL A 329 12.94 10.71 -7.56
CA VAL A 329 11.78 10.20 -8.30
C VAL A 329 10.53 11.03 -7.97
N CYS A 330 10.34 11.39 -6.71
CA CYS A 330 9.27 12.27 -6.26
C CYS A 330 9.40 13.67 -6.85
N ALA A 331 10.58 14.28 -6.80
CA ALA A 331 10.81 15.60 -7.38
C ALA A 331 10.52 15.60 -8.89
N ALA A 332 11.01 14.60 -9.64
CA ALA A 332 10.72 14.45 -11.05
C ALA A 332 9.22 14.24 -11.34
N SER A 333 8.54 13.45 -10.51
CA SER A 333 7.09 13.21 -10.61
C SER A 333 6.29 14.49 -10.42
N LEU A 334 6.62 15.28 -9.39
CA LEU A 334 5.95 16.55 -9.10
C LEU A 334 6.24 17.61 -10.16
N ALA A 335 7.48 17.69 -10.65
CA ALA A 335 7.84 18.57 -11.76
C ALA A 335 7.10 18.21 -13.05
N ALA A 336 6.98 16.91 -13.33
CA ALA A 336 6.24 16.41 -14.47
C ALA A 336 4.77 16.88 -14.41
N ILE A 337 4.08 16.81 -13.28
CA ILE A 337 2.65 17.19 -13.20
C ILE A 337 2.38 18.69 -13.05
N GLY A 338 3.41 19.54 -12.94
CA GLY A 338 3.29 20.94 -12.50
C GLY A 338 4.17 21.96 -13.23
N ALA A 339 4.58 21.69 -14.48
CA ALA A 339 5.17 22.69 -15.37
C ALA A 339 4.43 22.72 -16.72
N PRO A 340 3.96 23.89 -17.21
CA PRO A 340 3.46 24.00 -18.58
C PRO A 340 4.59 23.70 -19.57
N ILE A 341 4.28 22.89 -20.58
CA ILE A 341 5.03 22.87 -21.84
C ILE A 341 4.17 23.69 -22.79
N ASP A 342 4.42 25.00 -22.84
CA ASP A 342 4.08 25.77 -24.03
C ASP A 342 4.96 25.24 -25.15
N GLY A 343 4.40 24.49 -26.11
CA GLY A 343 5.20 23.98 -27.22
C GLY A 343 4.77 22.68 -27.88
N HIS A 344 3.48 22.38 -27.99
CA HIS A 344 3.01 21.67 -29.18
C HIS A 344 2.28 22.66 -30.07
N ALA A 345 3.11 23.44 -30.78
CA ALA A 345 2.71 24.10 -32.01
C ALA A 345 1.99 23.08 -32.88
N SER A 346 0.80 23.49 -33.35
CA SER A 346 0.11 22.83 -34.44
C SER A 346 1.11 22.52 -35.56
N GLN A 347 1.22 21.24 -35.89
CA GLN A 347 1.52 20.87 -37.26
C GLN A 347 0.36 21.37 -38.13
N LYS A 348 0.51 22.60 -38.63
CA LYS A 348 -0.07 22.99 -39.91
C LYS A 348 1.10 23.17 -40.87
N SER A 349 1.35 22.11 -41.63
CA SER A 349 2.04 22.18 -42.90
C SER A 349 1.03 21.74 -43.95
N ASN A 350 0.37 22.72 -44.55
CA ASN A 350 0.17 22.82 -45.99
C ASN A 350 0.61 24.23 -46.37
#